data_AF-A0A8I1Y7R0-F1
#
_entry.id   AF-A0A8I1Y7R0-F1
#
_cell.length_a   1.000
_cell.length_b   1.000
_cell.length_c   1.000
_cell.angle_alpha   90.00
_cell.angle_beta   90.00
_cell.angle_gamma   90.00
#
_symmetry.space_group_name_H-M   'P 1'
#
loop_
_entity.id
_entity.type
_entity.pdbx_description
1 polymer ?
#
loop_
_entity_poly.entity_id
_entity_poly.type
_entity_poly.pdbx_seq_one_letter_code
_entity_poly.pdbx_strand_id
1 'polypeptide(L)'
;MKLTTLWRDNRGASALEFALTAPVFFLFIFGIIEFGLLFWTQLGLQHGTEMAARCATVNSTLCPSGSAITNYAAQQAFGLTLPAQTFTYSTSACGNVVSASYAFQFAQFLNLSPVTLTARACFPS
;
A
#
# COMPACT_ATOMS: atom_id res chain seq x y z
N MET A 1 4.11 45.48 39.98
CA MET A 1 5.16 45.62 38.94
C MET A 1 5.58 44.30 38.26
N LYS A 2 5.10 43.11 38.66
CA LYS A 2 5.47 41.82 38.00
C LYS A 2 4.62 41.42 36.79
N LEU A 3 3.50 42.09 36.54
CA LEU A 3 2.61 41.79 35.40
C LEU A 3 3.10 42.37 34.07
N THR A 4 3.80 43.52 34.10
CA THR A 4 4.33 44.16 32.90
C THR A 4 5.53 43.41 32.30
N THR A 5 6.24 42.62 33.11
CA THR A 5 7.38 41.79 32.66
C THR A 5 6.94 40.53 31.92
N LEU A 6 5.77 39.96 32.25
CA LEU A 6 5.20 38.82 31.51
C LEU A 6 4.69 39.23 30.13
N TRP A 7 4.18 40.46 29.99
CA TRP A 7 3.65 40.99 28.74
C TRP A 7 4.73 41.37 27.71
N ARG A 8 6.00 41.40 28.13
CA ARG A 8 7.15 41.81 27.31
C ARG A 8 8.14 40.68 27.07
N ASP A 9 7.79 39.45 27.47
CA ASP A 9 8.65 38.28 27.34
C ASP A 9 8.47 37.64 25.95
N ASN A 10 9.47 37.83 25.09
CA ASN A 10 9.51 37.28 23.73
C ASN A 10 10.27 35.94 23.64
N ARG A 11 10.72 35.37 24.78
CA ARG A 11 11.52 34.13 24.79
C ARG A 11 10.78 32.90 24.25
N GLY A 12 9.45 32.96 24.11
CA GLY A 12 8.61 31.91 23.56
C GLY A 12 8.18 32.10 22.09
N ALA A 13 8.57 33.20 21.43
CA ALA A 13 8.10 33.50 20.08
C ALA A 13 8.48 32.41 19.07
N SER A 14 9.73 31.94 19.10
CA SER A 14 10.20 30.86 18.21
C SER A 14 9.53 29.51 18.49
N ALA A 15 9.15 29.24 19.74
CA ALA A 15 8.37 28.04 20.08
C ALA A 15 6.95 28.11 19.49
N LEU A 16 6.36 29.30 19.45
CA LEU A 16 5.05 29.55 18.84
C LEU A 16 5.09 29.39 17.31
N GLU A 17 6.12 29.94 16.65
CA GLU A 17 6.33 29.80 15.21
C GLU A 17 6.49 28.33 14.79
N PHE A 18 7.24 27.56 15.59
CA PHE A 18 7.35 26.12 15.38
C PHE A 18 6.02 25.39 15.60
N ALA A 19 5.26 25.74 16.64
CA ALA A 19 3.96 25.13 16.90
C ALA A 19 2.95 25.34 15.76
N LEU A 20 3.07 26.43 15.00
CA LEU A 20 2.22 26.72 13.84
C LEU A 20 2.69 26.00 12.57
N THR A 21 4.00 25.85 12.37
CA THR A 21 4.58 25.27 11.14
C THR A 21 4.73 23.74 11.21
N ALA A 22 5.05 23.21 12.39
CA ALA A 22 5.28 21.78 12.61
C ALA A 22 4.08 20.89 12.21
N PRO A 23 2.81 21.22 12.51
CA PRO A 23 1.68 20.39 12.11
C PRO A 23 1.59 20.20 10.60
N VAL A 24 1.82 21.26 9.83
CA VAL A 24 1.79 21.23 8.36
C VAL A 24 2.97 20.41 7.84
N PHE A 25 4.16 20.63 8.38
CA PHE A 25 5.37 19.89 8.00
C PHE A 25 5.23 18.38 8.22
N PHE A 26 4.74 17.96 9.39
CA PHE A 26 4.52 16.55 9.68
C PHE A 26 3.40 15.94 8.83
N LEU A 27 2.33 16.69 8.55
CA LEU A 27 1.29 16.25 7.62
C LEU A 27 1.87 15.95 6.24
N PHE A 28 2.75 16.81 5.71
CA PHE A 28 3.41 16.56 4.44
C PHE A 28 4.34 15.33 4.47
N ILE A 29 5.17 15.18 5.51
CA ILE A 29 6.06 14.01 5.64
C ILE A 29 5.25 12.73 5.67
N PHE A 30 4.26 12.66 6.57
CA PHE A 30 3.43 11.48 6.71
C PHE A 30 2.60 11.21 5.45
N GLY A 31 2.09 12.26 4.81
CA GLY A 31 1.42 12.14 3.52
C GLY A 31 2.31 11.47 2.47
N ILE A 32 3.54 11.94 2.29
CA ILE A 32 4.48 11.35 1.32
C ILE A 32 4.78 9.88 1.65
N ILE A 33 4.98 9.54 2.91
CA ILE A 33 5.24 8.16 3.36
C ILE A 33 4.04 7.26 3.03
N GLU A 34 2.82 7.70 3.36
CA GLU A 34 1.59 6.94 3.11
C GLU A 34 1.35 6.73 1.61
N PHE A 35 1.58 7.76 0.79
CA PHE A 35 1.50 7.62 -0.67
C PHE A 35 2.57 6.66 -1.21
N GLY A 36 3.79 6.71 -0.69
CA GLY A 36 4.85 5.77 -1.04
C GLY A 36 4.47 4.33 -0.72
N LEU A 37 3.88 4.09 0.45
CA LEU A 37 3.39 2.77 0.86
C LEU A 37 2.25 2.30 -0.06
N LEU A 38 1.31 3.18 -0.40
CA LEU A 38 0.22 2.89 -1.33
C LEU A 38 0.77 2.43 -2.70
N PHE A 39 1.71 3.17 -3.28
CA PHE A 39 2.33 2.79 -4.55
C PHE A 39 3.12 1.49 -4.46
N TRP A 40 3.87 1.27 -3.37
CA TRP A 40 4.54 -0.01 -3.14
C TRP A 40 3.52 -1.16 -3.15
N THR A 41 2.42 -1.03 -2.39
CA THR A 41 1.38 -2.08 -2.37
C THR A 41 0.79 -2.34 -3.76
N GLN A 42 0.50 -1.29 -4.53
CA GLN A 42 0.02 -1.43 -5.91
C GLN A 42 1.01 -2.18 -6.80
N LEU A 43 2.29 -1.83 -6.75
CA LEU A 43 3.35 -2.50 -7.52
C LEU A 43 3.52 -3.98 -7.09
N GLY A 44 3.44 -4.25 -5.79
CA GLY A 44 3.49 -5.61 -5.25
C GLY A 44 2.32 -6.47 -5.73
N LEU A 45 1.11 -5.93 -5.75
CA LEU A 45 -0.06 -6.63 -6.29
C LEU A 45 0.12 -6.93 -7.78
N GLN A 46 0.57 -5.96 -8.58
CA GLN A 46 0.81 -6.15 -10.01
C GLN A 46 1.83 -7.25 -10.26
N HIS A 47 3.00 -7.15 -9.63
CA HIS A 47 4.06 -8.14 -9.76
C HIS A 47 3.62 -9.54 -9.30
N GLY A 48 2.90 -9.63 -8.17
CA GLY A 48 2.33 -10.88 -7.67
C GLY A 48 1.37 -11.52 -8.67
N THR A 49 0.45 -10.74 -9.25
CA THR A 49 -0.49 -11.25 -10.27
C THR A 49 0.22 -11.71 -11.54
N GLU A 50 1.22 -10.98 -12.02
CA GLU A 50 1.95 -11.31 -13.26
C GLU A 50 2.78 -12.59 -13.11
N MET A 51 3.53 -12.70 -12.02
CA MET A 51 4.32 -13.88 -11.73
C MET A 51 3.44 -15.12 -11.52
N ALA A 52 2.28 -14.97 -10.87
CA ALA A 52 1.34 -16.07 -10.68
C ALA A 52 0.65 -16.50 -11.98
N ALA A 53 0.23 -15.55 -12.83
CA ALA A 53 -0.35 -15.86 -14.13
C ALA A 53 0.66 -16.62 -15.01
N ARG A 54 1.93 -16.21 -15.01
CA ARG A 54 3.03 -16.92 -15.68
C ARG A 54 3.33 -18.28 -15.06
N CYS A 55 3.27 -18.41 -13.74
CA CYS A 55 3.49 -19.69 -13.06
C CYS A 55 2.43 -20.72 -13.46
N ALA A 56 1.18 -20.30 -13.56
CA ALA A 56 0.06 -21.15 -13.98
C ALA A 56 0.24 -21.74 -15.39
N THR A 57 0.96 -21.06 -16.29
CA THR A 57 1.20 -21.52 -17.68
C THR A 57 2.52 -22.27 -17.81
N VAL A 58 3.60 -21.72 -17.27
CA VAL A 58 4.96 -22.24 -17.50
C VAL A 58 5.33 -23.37 -16.54
N ASN A 59 4.83 -23.35 -15.30
CA ASN A 59 5.31 -24.25 -14.24
C ASN A 59 4.16 -24.88 -13.45
N SER A 60 3.56 -25.93 -14.02
CA SER A 60 2.50 -26.72 -13.40
C SER A 60 2.94 -27.51 -12.16
N THR A 61 4.25 -27.71 -11.93
CA THR A 61 4.75 -28.36 -10.72
C THR A 61 4.76 -27.41 -9.53
N LEU A 62 5.15 -26.15 -9.73
CA LEU A 62 5.13 -25.10 -8.70
C LEU A 62 3.72 -24.58 -8.46
N CYS A 63 2.91 -24.50 -9.52
CA CYS A 63 1.54 -24.02 -9.50
C CYS A 63 0.54 -25.11 -9.95
N PRO A 64 0.38 -26.21 -9.18
CA PRO A 64 -0.46 -27.35 -9.56
C PRO A 64 -1.96 -27.08 -9.43
N SER A 65 -2.36 -26.05 -8.69
CA SER A 65 -3.76 -25.75 -8.39
C SER A 65 -3.99 -24.24 -8.26
N GLY A 66 -5.26 -23.82 -8.37
CA GLY A 66 -5.65 -22.41 -8.16
C GLY A 66 -5.19 -21.84 -6.81
N SER A 67 -5.20 -22.65 -5.74
CA SER A 67 -4.73 -22.23 -4.43
C SER A 67 -3.19 -22.10 -4.36
N ALA A 68 -2.46 -22.95 -5.08
CA ALA A 68 -1.01 -22.81 -5.19
C ALA A 68 -0.65 -21.53 -5.98
N ILE A 69 -1.40 -21.21 -7.03
CA ILE A 69 -1.24 -19.98 -7.83
C ILE A 69 -1.47 -18.73 -6.97
N THR A 70 -2.55 -18.69 -6.19
CA THR A 70 -2.84 -17.53 -5.33
C THR A 70 -1.87 -17.40 -4.15
N ASN A 71 -1.41 -18.52 -3.58
CA ASN A 71 -0.34 -18.51 -2.56
C ASN A 71 0.98 -17.99 -3.14
N TYR A 72 1.33 -18.43 -4.36
CA TYR A 72 2.52 -17.94 -5.05
C TYR A 72 2.43 -16.45 -5.37
N ALA A 73 1.25 -15.96 -5.78
CA ALA A 73 1.00 -14.54 -5.98
C ALA A 73 1.27 -13.72 -4.71
N ALA A 74 0.82 -14.21 -3.55
CA ALA A 74 1.04 -13.56 -2.26
C ALA A 74 2.53 -13.56 -1.86
N GLN A 75 3.28 -14.63 -2.17
CA GLN A 75 4.73 -14.69 -1.92
C GLN A 75 5.52 -13.70 -2.79
N GLN A 76 5.04 -13.45 -4.01
CA GLN A 76 5.71 -12.58 -4.98
C GLN A 76 5.32 -11.10 -4.84
N ALA A 77 4.50 -10.72 -3.86
CA ALA A 77 4.06 -9.35 -3.64
C ALA A 77 5.11 -8.47 -2.92
N PHE A 78 6.38 -8.47 -3.37
CA PHE A 78 7.48 -7.64 -2.85
C PHE A 78 7.58 -7.55 -1.30
N GLY A 79 7.46 -8.70 -0.63
CA GLY A 79 7.59 -8.78 0.84
C GLY A 79 6.34 -8.35 1.61
N LEU A 80 5.24 -8.02 0.93
CA LEU A 80 3.96 -7.73 1.57
C LEU A 80 3.34 -9.03 2.09
N THR A 81 2.95 -9.06 3.36
CA THR A 81 2.21 -10.16 3.96
C THR A 81 0.73 -10.03 3.63
N LEU A 82 0.34 -10.42 2.42
CA LEU A 82 -1.04 -10.39 1.96
C LEU A 82 -1.69 -11.76 2.12
N PRO A 83 -2.97 -11.83 2.56
CA PRO A 83 -3.68 -13.10 2.58
C PRO A 83 -3.87 -13.60 1.14
N ALA A 84 -3.73 -14.91 0.91
CA ALA A 84 -3.90 -15.49 -0.42
C ALA A 84 -5.29 -15.21 -1.04
N GLN A 85 -6.29 -14.89 -0.20
CA GLN A 85 -7.66 -14.56 -0.63
C GLN A 85 -7.76 -13.19 -1.32
N THR A 86 -6.72 -12.36 -1.19
CA THR A 86 -6.58 -11.13 -1.98
C THR A 86 -6.46 -11.44 -3.47
N PHE A 87 -5.99 -12.64 -3.83
CA PHE A 87 -5.78 -13.08 -5.20
C PHE A 87 -6.86 -14.08 -5.61
N THR A 88 -7.31 -13.96 -6.86
CA THR A 88 -8.26 -14.88 -7.49
C THR A 88 -7.71 -15.36 -8.82
N TYR A 89 -7.79 -16.66 -9.04
CA TYR A 89 -7.40 -17.32 -10.27
C TYR A 89 -8.64 -17.67 -11.10
N SER A 90 -8.60 -17.36 -12.39
CA SER A 90 -9.65 -17.71 -13.35
C SER A 90 -9.05 -17.93 -14.73
N THR A 91 -9.76 -18.66 -15.59
CA THR A 91 -9.40 -18.78 -17.00
C THR A 91 -10.32 -17.89 -17.84
N SER A 92 -9.76 -17.22 -18.85
CA SER A 92 -10.49 -16.33 -19.75
C SER A 92 -9.97 -16.47 -21.18
N ALA A 93 -10.49 -15.68 -22.12
CA ALA A 93 -10.10 -15.75 -23.52
C ALA A 93 -8.59 -15.52 -23.77
N CYS A 94 -7.92 -14.79 -22.88
CA CYS A 94 -6.48 -14.53 -22.95
C CYS A 94 -5.61 -15.63 -22.28
N GLY A 95 -6.21 -16.69 -21.73
CA GLY A 95 -5.53 -17.77 -21.01
C GLY A 95 -5.75 -17.71 -19.50
N ASN A 96 -4.68 -17.87 -18.74
CA ASN A 96 -4.68 -17.88 -17.27
C ASN A 96 -4.67 -16.45 -16.73
N VAL A 97 -5.71 -16.08 -15.99
CA VAL A 97 -5.90 -14.75 -15.40
C VAL A 97 -5.75 -14.83 -13.89
N VAL A 98 -4.94 -13.93 -13.33
CA VAL A 98 -4.86 -13.70 -11.89
C VAL A 98 -5.26 -12.26 -11.61
N SER A 99 -6.24 -12.07 -10.73
CA SER A 99 -6.69 -10.75 -10.29
C SER A 99 -6.44 -10.60 -8.80
N ALA A 100 -6.15 -9.38 -8.35
CA ALA A 100 -5.98 -9.03 -6.95
C ALA A 100 -6.85 -7.84 -6.57
N SER A 101 -7.44 -7.89 -5.37
CA SER A 101 -8.23 -6.81 -4.81
C SER A 101 -7.90 -6.65 -3.32
N TYR A 102 -7.29 -5.52 -2.97
CA TYR A 102 -6.84 -5.22 -1.61
C TYR A 102 -7.36 -3.86 -1.15
N ALA A 103 -7.97 -3.80 0.02
CA ALA A 103 -8.38 -2.53 0.63
C ALA A 103 -7.20 -1.96 1.42
N PHE A 104 -6.53 -0.97 0.85
CA PHE A 104 -5.45 -0.25 1.52
C PHE A 104 -6.05 0.68 2.58
N GLN A 105 -5.60 0.53 3.82
CA GLN A 105 -6.02 1.35 4.94
C GLN A 105 -4.95 2.39 5.24
N PHE A 106 -5.32 3.67 5.17
CA PHE A 106 -4.45 4.76 5.59
C PHE A 106 -4.29 4.75 7.11
N ALA A 107 -3.20 5.33 7.58
CA ALA A 107 -2.96 5.53 8.99
C ALA A 107 -4.10 6.33 9.65
N GLN A 108 -4.50 5.92 10.85
CA GLN A 108 -5.71 6.41 11.52
C GLN A 108 -5.72 7.93 11.77
N PHE A 109 -4.55 8.57 11.83
CA PHE A 109 -4.44 10.02 12.05
C PHE A 109 -4.94 10.85 10.85
N LEU A 110 -4.94 10.30 9.64
CA LEU A 110 -5.47 11.00 8.45
C LEU A 110 -6.99 10.90 8.34
N ASN A 111 -7.62 9.97 9.07
CA ASN A 111 -9.07 9.71 9.04
C ASN A 111 -9.64 9.62 7.60
N LEU A 112 -8.89 9.00 6.70
CA LEU A 112 -9.27 8.81 5.30
C LEU A 112 -9.99 7.47 5.12
N SER A 113 -10.93 7.42 4.17
CA SER A 113 -11.56 6.17 3.79
C SER A 113 -10.56 5.23 3.10
N PRO A 114 -10.65 3.90 3.32
CA PRO A 114 -9.82 2.93 2.63
C PRO A 114 -9.98 3.03 1.11
N VAL A 115 -8.89 2.83 0.39
CA VAL A 115 -8.88 2.80 -1.08
C VAL A 115 -8.65 1.38 -1.55
N THR A 116 -9.52 0.90 -2.45
CA THR A 116 -9.37 -0.43 -3.04
C THR A 116 -8.35 -0.39 -4.17
N LEU A 117 -7.23 -1.08 -3.95
CA LEU A 117 -6.21 -1.33 -4.95
C LEU A 117 -6.54 -2.60 -5.72
N THR A 118 -6.44 -2.52 -7.04
CA THR A 118 -6.71 -3.64 -7.92
C THR A 118 -5.56 -3.84 -8.89
N ALA A 119 -5.26 -5.11 -9.14
CA ALA A 119 -4.27 -5.51 -10.13
C ALA A 119 -4.79 -6.73 -10.88
N ARG A 120 -4.44 -6.84 -12.17
CA ARG A 120 -4.84 -7.97 -13.00
C ARG A 120 -3.74 -8.24 -14.02
N ALA A 121 -3.40 -9.51 -14.15
CA ALA A 121 -2.51 -10.01 -15.19
C ALA A 121 -3.16 -11.19 -15.92
N CYS A 122 -2.85 -11.33 -17.19
CA CYS A 122 -3.24 -12.48 -17.99
C CYS A 122 -2.03 -13.03 -18.73
N PHE A 123 -1.90 -14.34 -18.77
CA PHE A 123 -0.85 -15.03 -19.49
C PHE A 123 -1.45 -16.10 -20.42
N PRO A 124 -1.07 -16.14 -21.71
CA PRO A 124 -1.57 -17.14 -22.65
C PRO A 124 -1.18 -18.55 -22.22
N SER A 125 -2.17 -19.45 -22.20
CA SER A 125 -2.01 -20.88 -21.88
C SER A 125 -1.22 -21.62 -22.95
#